data_AF-A0ABD5W9Z4-F1
#
_entry.id   AF-A0ABD5W9Z4-F1
#
_cell.length_a   1.000
_cell.length_b   1.000
_cell.length_c   1.000
_cell.angle_alpha   90.00
_cell.angle_beta   90.00
_cell.angle_gamma   90.00
#
_symmetry.space_group_name_H-M   'P 1'
#
loop_
_entity.id
_entity.type
_entity.pdbx_description
1 polymer ?
#
loop_
_entity_poly.entity_id
_entity_poly.type
_entity_poly.pdbx_seq_one_letter_code
_entity_poly.pdbx_strand_id
1 'polypeptide(L)'
;MTDPQRDSTTLDSITDRLSRRKFAGALGAAGAVGLAGCAGNSGGDGTPTGEMDTPMDTPMDTPMETEEPTEEPTETPPNPDVDVLNYALTLEHLENVFYREGLDEFSDDELMAADSLSGFGETLRMQVPEYLAVVGEHEAAHVDAISATIEDLGGTPVGEAEYDFGYATPSEFLATAGALENTGVAAYTGAAAAIKQNAVLGAAAGIQSVEARHASFLNLINGEVPFPDGVEQASTVDEVLEIAGQFVTSEVASPAPLDGEEEPTADRKADDDTSDVDVLNYALTLEHLENAFYREGLETYSDDELMGASVLSDYGEGIRSNVPDHIRTVGAHEAAHVDAIADTVEQLGGTPVEEAEYDFGYTNPSEFLGVARSLENVGVSAYAGQAGTVANDAVFGAAVGIHAVEARHAAFLNELNVESPFPAAVDEPRTMDEVVDIASQFIVEQ
;
A
#
# COMPACT_ATOMS: atom_id res chain seq x y z
N MET A 1 15.01 31.36 -39.52
CA MET A 1 13.79 30.79 -40.11
C MET A 1 14.08 29.32 -40.28
N THR A 2 13.66 28.40 -39.42
CA THR A 2 12.39 28.28 -38.68
C THR A 2 12.61 27.48 -37.40
N ASP A 3 11.88 27.89 -36.36
CA ASP A 3 11.76 27.31 -35.01
C ASP A 3 10.79 26.11 -35.01
N PRO A 4 11.01 25.06 -34.21
CA PRO A 4 9.95 24.17 -33.77
C PRO A 4 9.84 24.17 -32.24
N GLN A 5 8.90 24.97 -31.72
CA GLN A 5 8.25 24.63 -30.45
C GLN A 5 7.56 23.27 -30.63
N ARG A 6 8.04 22.26 -29.91
CA ARG A 6 7.34 21.00 -29.72
C ARG A 6 6.44 21.14 -28.49
N ASP A 7 5.17 20.86 -28.75
CA ASP A 7 4.03 20.73 -27.84
C ASP A 7 4.35 19.74 -26.69
N SER A 8 4.68 20.23 -25.50
CA SER A 8 4.76 19.43 -24.27
C SER A 8 3.41 19.36 -23.53
N THR A 9 2.45 20.21 -23.88
CA THR A 9 1.21 20.43 -23.12
C THR A 9 0.10 19.39 -23.29
N THR A 10 0.28 18.36 -24.13
CA THR A 10 -0.82 17.42 -24.47
C THR A 10 -0.68 16.05 -23.81
N LEU A 11 0.53 15.61 -23.43
CA LEU A 11 0.75 14.32 -22.76
C LEU A 11 0.48 14.40 -21.25
N ASP A 12 0.97 15.44 -20.56
CA ASP A 12 0.69 15.69 -19.14
C ASP A 12 -0.82 15.71 -18.83
N SER A 13 -1.62 16.35 -19.69
CA SER A 13 -3.07 16.48 -19.46
C SER A 13 -3.89 15.19 -19.63
N ILE A 14 -3.29 14.14 -20.22
CA ILE A 14 -3.95 12.85 -20.48
C ILE A 14 -3.58 11.85 -19.38
N THR A 15 -2.34 11.84 -18.91
CA THR A 15 -1.89 11.03 -17.76
C THR A 15 -2.58 11.49 -16.47
N ASP A 16 -2.62 12.81 -16.23
CA ASP A 16 -3.26 13.44 -15.07
C ASP A 16 -4.78 13.19 -15.00
N ARG A 17 -5.46 13.02 -16.16
CA ARG A 17 -6.90 12.71 -16.22
C ARG A 17 -7.23 11.23 -16.11
N LEU A 18 -6.27 10.35 -16.42
CA LEU A 18 -6.44 8.90 -16.32
C LEU A 18 -6.10 8.40 -14.92
N SER A 19 -5.09 8.98 -14.26
CA SER A 19 -4.76 8.71 -12.85
C SER A 19 -5.93 9.08 -11.92
N ARG A 20 -6.40 10.34 -11.96
CA ARG A 20 -7.54 10.82 -11.14
C ARG A 20 -8.86 10.05 -11.34
N ARG A 21 -9.10 9.46 -12.51
CA ARG A 21 -10.34 8.71 -12.82
C ARG A 21 -10.31 7.26 -12.39
N LYS A 22 -9.15 6.62 -12.35
CA LYS A 22 -9.00 5.30 -11.71
C LYS A 22 -9.08 5.46 -10.19
N PHE A 23 -8.42 6.50 -9.68
CA PHE A 23 -8.35 6.84 -8.26
C PHE A 23 -9.73 7.02 -7.59
N ALA A 24 -10.63 7.85 -8.14
CA ALA A 24 -11.98 8.02 -7.59
C ALA A 24 -12.91 6.78 -7.71
N GLY A 25 -12.52 5.79 -8.53
CA GLY A 25 -13.30 4.57 -8.76
C GLY A 25 -13.05 3.49 -7.70
N ALA A 26 -11.84 3.42 -7.15
CA ALA A 26 -11.47 2.43 -6.12
C ALA A 26 -12.06 2.76 -4.75
N LEU A 27 -12.14 4.05 -4.38
CA LEU A 27 -12.71 4.51 -3.10
C LEU A 27 -14.21 4.85 -3.16
N GLY A 28 -14.76 5.21 -4.33
CA GLY A 28 -16.17 5.64 -4.47
C GLY A 28 -17.25 4.56 -4.33
N ALA A 29 -16.91 3.31 -4.05
CA ALA A 29 -17.87 2.19 -3.99
C ALA A 29 -18.62 2.07 -2.64
N ALA A 30 -18.21 2.79 -1.59
CA ALA A 30 -18.77 2.61 -0.23
C ALA A 30 -20.13 3.31 0.03
N GLY A 31 -20.70 4.06 -0.92
CA GLY A 31 -21.70 5.10 -0.60
C GLY A 31 -23.13 4.99 -1.18
N ALA A 32 -23.67 3.82 -1.56
CA ALA A 32 -25.03 3.78 -2.14
C ALA A 32 -25.91 2.59 -1.75
N VAL A 33 -26.34 2.51 -0.47
CA VAL A 33 -27.56 1.77 -0.10
C VAL A 33 -28.77 2.69 -0.25
N GLY A 34 -29.39 2.67 -1.42
CA GLY A 34 -30.67 3.34 -1.68
C GLY A 34 -31.83 2.66 -0.93
N LEU A 35 -32.30 3.31 0.14
CA LEU A 35 -33.56 2.99 0.83
C LEU A 35 -34.76 3.15 -0.12
N ALA A 36 -35.29 2.05 -0.64
CA ALA A 36 -36.58 2.02 -1.31
C ALA A 36 -37.71 2.06 -0.27
N GLY A 37 -38.27 3.25 -0.05
CA GLY A 37 -39.41 3.48 0.84
C GLY A 37 -40.71 2.83 0.35
N CYS A 38 -41.38 2.12 1.26
CA CYS A 38 -42.73 1.58 1.08
C CYS A 38 -43.77 2.70 1.07
N ALA A 39 -44.45 2.91 -0.05
CA ALA A 39 -45.62 3.77 -0.15
C ALA A 39 -46.88 3.05 0.35
N GLY A 40 -47.53 3.65 1.34
CA GLY A 40 -48.81 3.19 1.89
C GLY A 40 -50.01 3.46 0.97
N ASN A 41 -51.07 2.69 1.18
CA ASN A 41 -52.41 3.01 0.69
C ASN A 41 -53.46 2.47 1.66
N SER A 42 -53.99 3.33 2.53
CA SER A 42 -55.17 3.09 3.34
C SER A 42 -56.35 3.87 2.77
N GLY A 43 -57.46 3.20 2.48
CA GLY A 43 -58.72 3.81 2.11
C GLY A 43 -59.88 2.84 2.33
N GLY A 44 -60.70 3.09 3.34
CA GLY A 44 -61.88 2.28 3.66
C GLY A 44 -62.71 2.87 4.82
N ASP A 45 -63.55 3.85 4.52
CA ASP A 45 -64.68 4.35 5.33
C ASP A 45 -65.69 3.21 5.60
N GLY A 46 -66.18 2.97 6.82
CA GLY A 46 -67.26 3.71 7.52
C GLY A 46 -68.61 3.01 7.28
N THR A 47 -69.29 2.32 8.21
CA THR A 47 -70.11 2.74 9.37
C THR A 47 -70.81 1.45 9.91
N PRO A 48 -71.39 1.33 11.14
CA PRO A 48 -72.67 1.99 11.50
C PRO A 48 -72.85 2.40 12.99
N THR A 49 -73.79 3.34 13.22
CA THR A 49 -74.77 3.50 14.35
C THR A 49 -74.39 2.95 15.75
N GLY A 50 -74.35 3.68 16.86
CA GLY A 50 -75.30 4.66 17.37
C GLY A 50 -76.07 4.07 18.56
N GLU A 51 -75.84 4.55 19.80
CA GLU A 51 -76.85 4.68 20.88
C GLU A 51 -76.23 5.30 22.16
N MET A 52 -77.07 6.05 22.87
CA MET A 52 -76.80 6.89 24.05
C MET A 52 -76.88 6.10 25.35
N ASP A 53 -76.07 6.45 26.38
CA ASP A 53 -76.61 6.64 27.74
C ASP A 53 -75.65 7.30 28.76
N THR A 54 -76.20 8.33 29.43
CA THR A 54 -75.98 8.91 30.77
C THR A 54 -74.59 9.27 31.34
N PRO A 55 -74.46 10.42 32.06
CA PRO A 55 -73.21 10.90 32.63
C PRO A 55 -73.00 10.40 34.07
N MET A 56 -71.79 9.94 34.39
CA MET A 56 -71.30 9.84 35.78
C MET A 56 -70.10 10.75 35.97
N ASP A 57 -70.20 11.57 37.03
CA ASP A 57 -69.15 12.41 37.61
C ASP A 57 -67.82 11.67 37.74
N THR A 58 -66.76 12.23 37.17
CA THR A 58 -65.37 11.86 37.44
C THR A 58 -64.57 13.11 37.76
N PRO A 59 -63.64 13.08 38.72
CA PRO A 59 -62.95 14.27 39.18
C PRO A 59 -61.97 14.77 38.12
N MET A 60 -61.82 16.10 38.03
CA MET A 60 -60.80 16.74 37.22
C MET A 60 -59.41 16.29 37.68
N ASP A 61 -58.78 15.41 36.90
CA ASP A 61 -57.34 15.24 36.91
C ASP A 61 -56.74 16.30 35.99
N THR A 62 -55.78 17.06 36.53
CA THR A 62 -55.08 18.09 35.77
C THR A 62 -54.09 17.37 34.84
N PRO A 63 -54.06 17.62 33.52
CA PRO A 63 -53.03 17.02 32.70
C PRO A 63 -51.71 17.67 33.08
N MET A 64 -50.81 16.93 33.73
CA MET A 64 -49.39 17.23 33.67
C MET A 64 -48.99 17.00 32.22
N GLU A 65 -48.52 18.05 31.55
CA GLU A 65 -47.77 17.90 30.30
C GLU A 65 -46.60 16.97 30.57
N THR A 66 -46.64 15.79 29.98
CA THR A 66 -45.48 14.93 29.84
C THR A 66 -44.55 15.67 28.88
N GLU A 67 -43.56 16.36 29.42
CA GLU A 67 -42.40 16.80 28.64
C GLU A 67 -41.77 15.52 28.06
N GLU A 68 -41.96 15.27 26.76
CA GLU A 68 -41.17 14.25 26.08
C GLU A 68 -39.70 14.67 26.17
N PRO A 69 -38.80 13.78 26.60
CA PRO A 69 -37.40 14.10 26.61
C PRO A 69 -37.02 14.41 25.16
N THR A 70 -36.58 15.65 24.92
CA THR A 70 -35.87 15.99 23.70
C THR A 70 -34.60 15.16 23.74
N GLU A 71 -34.57 14.06 22.97
CA GLU A 71 -33.33 13.34 22.73
C GLU A 71 -32.39 14.33 22.06
N GLU A 72 -31.37 14.79 22.80
CA GLU A 72 -30.24 15.46 22.17
C GLU A 72 -29.70 14.51 21.10
N PRO A 73 -29.34 14.99 19.90
CA PRO A 73 -28.77 14.13 18.89
C PRO A 73 -27.50 13.52 19.49
N THR A 74 -27.53 12.21 19.76
CA THR A 74 -26.34 11.46 20.13
C THR A 74 -25.36 11.64 18.99
N GLU A 75 -24.28 12.41 19.22
CA GLU A 75 -23.22 12.55 18.24
C GLU A 75 -22.74 11.14 17.89
N THR A 76 -22.79 10.81 16.59
CA THR A 76 -22.22 9.56 16.11
C THR A 76 -20.74 9.58 16.48
N PRO A 77 -20.23 8.59 17.22
CA PRO A 77 -18.81 8.56 17.57
C PRO A 77 -17.97 8.63 16.28
N PRO A 78 -16.85 9.36 16.29
CA PRO A 78 -15.99 9.47 15.13
C PRO A 78 -15.54 8.08 14.67
N ASN A 79 -15.36 7.91 13.37
CA ASN A 79 -14.90 6.65 12.81
C ASN A 79 -13.49 6.34 13.36
N PRO A 80 -13.23 5.10 13.85
CA PRO A 80 -11.95 4.76 14.49
C PRO A 80 -10.75 4.87 13.53
N ASP A 81 -10.96 4.81 12.22
CA ASP A 81 -9.87 4.87 11.25
C ASP A 81 -9.39 6.30 10.98
N VAL A 82 -10.15 7.33 11.40
CA VAL A 82 -9.80 8.73 11.11
C VAL A 82 -8.46 9.12 11.75
N ASP A 83 -8.13 8.60 12.92
CA ASP A 83 -6.90 8.93 13.62
C ASP A 83 -5.67 8.29 12.94
N VAL A 84 -5.75 7.01 12.56
CA VAL A 84 -4.67 6.33 11.81
C VAL A 84 -4.48 6.93 10.41
N LEU A 85 -5.57 7.34 9.75
CA LEU A 85 -5.49 8.00 8.45
C LEU A 85 -4.88 9.41 8.57
N ASN A 86 -5.19 10.17 9.62
CA ASN A 86 -4.54 11.46 9.85
C ASN A 86 -3.06 11.31 10.24
N TYR A 87 -2.71 10.23 10.93
CA TYR A 87 -1.31 9.87 11.15
C TYR A 87 -0.59 9.63 9.82
N ALA A 88 -1.13 8.78 8.95
CA ALA A 88 -0.55 8.54 7.62
C ALA A 88 -0.46 9.83 6.79
N LEU A 89 -1.56 10.60 6.72
CA LEU A 89 -1.61 11.88 5.98
C LEU A 89 -0.57 12.90 6.47
N THR A 90 -0.17 12.86 7.74
CA THR A 90 0.90 13.73 8.27
C THR A 90 2.25 13.41 7.60
N LEU A 91 2.52 12.14 7.34
CA LEU A 91 3.73 11.66 6.67
C LEU A 91 3.66 11.93 5.16
N GLU A 92 2.51 11.67 4.54
CA GLU A 92 2.30 11.98 3.12
C GLU A 92 2.49 13.48 2.82
N HIS A 93 2.06 14.38 3.70
CA HIS A 93 2.35 15.81 3.54
C HIS A 93 3.85 16.09 3.63
N LEU A 94 4.57 15.45 4.56
CA LEU A 94 6.02 15.61 4.70
C LEU A 94 6.75 15.19 3.41
N GLU A 95 6.43 14.02 2.87
CA GLU A 95 7.05 13.47 1.66
C GLU A 95 6.65 14.25 0.40
N ASN A 96 5.36 14.58 0.24
CA ASN A 96 4.88 15.41 -0.87
C ASN A 96 5.56 16.79 -0.90
N VAL A 97 5.71 17.46 0.26
CA VAL A 97 6.43 18.73 0.32
C VAL A 97 7.91 18.53 0.03
N PHE A 98 8.52 17.48 0.58
CA PHE A 98 9.93 17.16 0.37
C PHE A 98 10.29 17.04 -1.11
N TYR A 99 9.54 16.24 -1.88
CA TYR A 99 9.78 16.09 -3.32
C TYR A 99 9.45 17.36 -4.09
N ARG A 100 8.33 18.02 -3.77
CA ARG A 100 7.93 19.27 -4.43
C ARG A 100 8.99 20.35 -4.29
N GLU A 101 9.55 20.54 -3.09
CA GLU A 101 10.60 21.53 -2.85
C GLU A 101 11.96 21.10 -3.43
N GLY A 102 12.33 19.82 -3.31
CA GLY A 102 13.61 19.32 -3.81
C GLY A 102 13.72 19.37 -5.33
N LEU A 103 12.63 19.04 -6.03
CA LEU A 103 12.55 19.12 -7.49
C LEU A 103 12.45 20.56 -8.01
N ASP A 104 11.96 21.50 -7.19
CA ASP A 104 12.01 22.93 -7.51
C ASP A 104 13.42 23.53 -7.27
N GLU A 105 14.19 23.00 -6.31
CA GLU A 105 15.54 23.46 -5.96
C GLU A 105 16.62 22.94 -6.91
N PHE A 106 16.59 21.65 -7.28
CA PHE A 106 17.62 21.03 -8.12
C PHE A 106 17.15 20.79 -9.55
N SER A 107 17.96 21.21 -10.53
CA SER A 107 17.70 20.87 -11.92
C SER A 107 17.99 19.39 -12.24
N ASP A 108 17.37 18.86 -13.31
CA ASP A 108 17.68 17.51 -13.82
C ASP A 108 19.19 17.29 -14.00
N ASP A 109 19.92 18.29 -14.54
CA ASP A 109 21.37 18.23 -14.73
C ASP A 109 22.13 18.09 -13.40
N GLU A 110 21.66 18.72 -12.32
CA GLU A 110 22.25 18.60 -10.98
C GLU A 110 21.94 17.25 -10.35
N LEU A 111 20.70 16.78 -10.46
CA LEU A 111 20.28 15.45 -9.98
C LEU A 111 21.05 14.33 -10.69
N MET A 112 21.14 14.38 -12.03
CA MET A 112 21.93 13.43 -12.82
C MET A 112 23.44 13.44 -12.50
N ALA A 113 23.93 14.55 -11.94
CA ALA A 113 25.33 14.76 -11.58
C ALA A 113 25.61 14.53 -10.08
N ALA A 114 24.63 14.05 -9.31
CA ALA A 114 24.82 13.72 -7.89
C ALA A 114 26.00 12.75 -7.70
N ASP A 115 26.82 13.01 -6.69
CA ASP A 115 28.00 12.18 -6.39
C ASP A 115 27.60 10.75 -6.01
N SER A 116 26.45 10.56 -5.35
CA SER A 116 25.88 9.23 -5.04
C SER A 116 25.65 8.42 -6.32
N LEU A 117 25.32 9.07 -7.42
CA LEU A 117 25.07 8.43 -8.70
C LEU A 117 26.35 8.13 -9.53
N SER A 118 27.53 8.54 -9.05
CA SER A 118 28.78 8.44 -9.83
C SER A 118 29.19 7.00 -10.20
N GLY A 119 28.70 6.00 -9.45
CA GLY A 119 28.91 4.57 -9.73
C GLY A 119 27.98 4.01 -10.81
N PHE A 120 26.94 4.74 -11.21
CA PHE A 120 25.91 4.27 -12.11
C PHE A 120 26.14 4.69 -13.57
N GLY A 121 25.65 3.85 -14.48
CA GLY A 121 25.69 4.09 -15.92
C GLY A 121 24.90 5.33 -16.33
N GLU A 122 25.13 5.80 -17.56
CA GLU A 122 24.40 6.97 -18.11
C GLU A 122 22.89 6.74 -18.16
N THR A 123 22.45 5.53 -18.52
CA THR A 123 21.02 5.16 -18.59
C THR A 123 20.27 5.45 -17.30
N LEU A 124 20.69 4.85 -16.19
CA LEU A 124 20.02 5.04 -14.90
C LEU A 124 20.09 6.50 -14.45
N ARG A 125 21.27 7.14 -14.58
CA ARG A 125 21.42 8.56 -14.21
C ARG A 125 20.40 9.44 -14.93
N MET A 126 20.19 9.23 -16.22
CA MET A 126 19.21 9.98 -17.01
C MET A 126 17.75 9.72 -16.63
N GLN A 127 17.44 8.61 -15.96
CA GLN A 127 16.09 8.29 -15.50
C GLN A 127 15.78 8.87 -14.12
N VAL A 128 16.80 9.10 -13.27
CA VAL A 128 16.60 9.56 -11.89
C VAL A 128 15.69 10.79 -11.77
N PRO A 129 15.87 11.88 -12.54
CA PRO A 129 14.98 13.05 -12.41
C PRO A 129 13.50 12.72 -12.69
N GLU A 130 13.24 11.94 -13.74
CA GLU A 130 11.88 11.51 -14.09
C GLU A 130 11.28 10.62 -13.00
N TYR A 131 12.07 9.67 -12.49
CA TYR A 131 11.63 8.78 -11.41
C TYR A 131 11.32 9.55 -10.12
N LEU A 132 12.13 10.54 -9.75
CA LEU A 132 11.84 11.40 -8.59
C LEU A 132 10.58 12.26 -8.82
N ALA A 133 10.35 12.74 -10.04
CA ALA A 133 9.12 13.45 -10.38
C ALA A 133 7.89 12.54 -10.25
N VAL A 134 7.97 11.29 -10.71
CA VAL A 134 6.92 10.29 -10.53
C VAL A 134 6.66 10.00 -9.06
N VAL A 135 7.69 9.86 -8.24
CA VAL A 135 7.52 9.72 -6.78
C VAL A 135 6.76 10.92 -6.20
N GLY A 136 7.18 12.14 -6.51
CA GLY A 136 6.45 13.34 -6.07
C GLY A 136 4.99 13.39 -6.55
N GLU A 137 4.68 12.86 -7.73
CA GLU A 137 3.30 12.70 -8.21
C GLU A 137 2.52 11.63 -7.42
N HIS A 138 3.17 10.55 -7.01
CA HIS A 138 2.58 9.51 -6.16
C HIS A 138 2.26 10.06 -4.78
N GLU A 139 3.19 10.77 -4.13
CA GLU A 139 2.96 11.39 -2.81
C GLU A 139 1.79 12.39 -2.84
N ALA A 140 1.70 13.20 -3.90
CA ALA A 140 0.55 14.08 -4.09
C ALA A 140 -0.77 13.29 -4.24
N ALA A 141 -0.74 12.15 -4.92
CA ALA A 141 -1.90 11.27 -5.07
C ALA A 141 -2.28 10.59 -3.75
N HIS A 142 -1.31 10.18 -2.91
CA HIS A 142 -1.57 9.64 -1.58
C HIS A 142 -2.20 10.68 -0.66
N VAL A 143 -1.70 11.93 -0.65
CA VAL A 143 -2.32 13.04 0.08
C VAL A 143 -3.79 13.22 -0.31
N ASP A 144 -4.07 13.26 -1.62
CA ASP A 144 -5.43 13.37 -2.14
C ASP A 144 -6.30 12.16 -1.72
N ALA A 145 -5.72 10.96 -1.74
CA ALA A 145 -6.37 9.71 -1.40
C ALA A 145 -6.84 9.64 0.03
N ILE A 146 -5.92 9.89 0.95
CA ILE A 146 -6.13 9.76 2.37
C ILE A 146 -7.03 10.90 2.85
N SER A 147 -6.85 12.11 2.32
CA SER A 147 -7.74 13.25 2.59
C SER A 147 -9.19 12.94 2.21
N ALA A 148 -9.42 12.44 0.99
CA ALA A 148 -10.76 12.07 0.54
C ALA A 148 -11.37 10.96 1.42
N THR A 149 -10.57 9.95 1.80
CA THR A 149 -11.01 8.87 2.68
C THR A 149 -11.43 9.40 4.05
N ILE A 150 -10.63 10.29 4.64
CA ILE A 150 -10.96 10.91 5.94
C ILE A 150 -12.28 11.69 5.85
N GLU A 151 -12.48 12.48 4.79
CA GLU A 151 -13.72 13.23 4.58
C GLU A 151 -14.94 12.31 4.41
N ASP A 152 -14.81 11.22 3.65
CA ASP A 152 -15.86 10.22 3.44
C ASP A 152 -16.25 9.50 4.75
N LEU A 153 -15.28 9.32 5.65
CA LEU A 153 -15.51 8.79 7.00
C LEU A 153 -16.05 9.84 7.99
N GLY A 154 -16.26 11.07 7.54
CA GLY A 154 -16.77 12.18 8.35
C GLY A 154 -15.73 12.85 9.25
N GLY A 155 -14.44 12.54 9.05
CA GLY A 155 -13.31 13.17 9.73
C GLY A 155 -12.92 14.52 9.12
N THR A 156 -11.93 15.17 9.73
CA THR A 156 -11.27 16.36 9.17
C THR A 156 -9.83 16.00 8.85
N PRO A 157 -9.40 16.11 7.57
CA PRO A 157 -8.00 15.87 7.20
C PRO A 157 -7.06 16.87 7.88
N VAL A 158 -5.93 16.39 8.36
CA VAL A 158 -4.82 17.21 8.85
C VAL A 158 -4.23 18.02 7.69
N GLY A 159 -3.86 19.28 7.99
CA GLY A 159 -3.25 20.17 7.01
C GLY A 159 -1.74 19.99 6.92
N GLU A 160 -1.19 20.37 5.76
CA GLU A 160 0.25 20.46 5.49
C GLU A 160 0.96 21.38 6.52
N ALA A 161 2.16 20.99 6.96
CA ALA A 161 3.02 21.80 7.85
C ALA A 161 4.02 22.66 7.07
N GLU A 162 4.79 23.49 7.76
CA GLU A 162 6.02 24.08 7.22
C GLU A 162 7.23 23.20 7.60
N TYR A 163 8.12 22.93 6.65
CA TYR A 163 9.23 21.99 6.81
C TYR A 163 10.60 22.63 6.55
N ASP A 164 11.65 22.09 7.16
CA ASP A 164 13.07 22.37 6.87
C ASP A 164 13.84 21.05 6.79
N PHE A 165 14.21 20.65 5.57
CA PHE A 165 14.86 19.37 5.30
C PHE A 165 16.39 19.41 5.39
N GLY A 166 16.99 20.61 5.44
CA GLY A 166 18.42 20.78 5.69
C GLY A 166 19.40 20.24 4.62
N TYR A 167 18.94 19.72 3.47
CA TYR A 167 19.82 19.32 2.37
C TYR A 167 20.38 20.54 1.63
N ALA A 168 21.61 20.44 1.13
CA ALA A 168 22.27 21.49 0.35
C ALA A 168 22.79 20.99 -1.00
N THR A 169 22.77 19.68 -1.24
CA THR A 169 23.29 19.05 -2.46
C THR A 169 22.32 17.97 -2.95
N PRO A 170 22.36 17.63 -4.26
CA PRO A 170 21.57 16.54 -4.81
C PRO A 170 21.79 15.20 -4.08
N SER A 171 23.03 14.89 -3.68
CA SER A 171 23.33 13.67 -2.93
C SER A 171 22.72 13.68 -1.52
N GLU A 172 22.68 14.83 -0.84
CA GLU A 172 22.01 14.95 0.45
C GLU A 172 20.49 14.84 0.29
N PHE A 173 19.92 15.44 -0.76
CA PHE A 173 18.51 15.26 -1.10
C PHE A 173 18.17 13.78 -1.33
N LEU A 174 18.91 13.07 -2.18
CA LEU A 174 18.69 11.64 -2.43
C LEU A 174 18.83 10.79 -1.16
N ALA A 175 19.77 11.13 -0.28
CA ALA A 175 19.94 10.43 1.00
C ALA A 175 18.76 10.69 1.96
N THR A 176 18.29 11.93 2.05
CA THR A 176 17.09 12.28 2.84
C THR A 176 15.85 11.62 2.27
N ALA A 177 15.71 11.54 0.94
CA ALA A 177 14.62 10.85 0.27
C ALA A 177 14.55 9.38 0.71
N GLY A 178 15.67 8.66 0.59
CA GLY A 178 15.75 7.27 1.07
C GLY A 178 15.42 7.13 2.55
N ALA A 179 15.86 8.06 3.40
CA ALA A 179 15.56 8.00 4.83
C ALA A 179 14.06 8.23 5.14
N LEU A 180 13.41 9.17 4.44
CA LEU A 180 11.98 9.44 4.60
C LEU A 180 11.17 8.22 4.16
N GLU A 181 11.46 7.69 2.98
CA GLU A 181 10.67 6.61 2.37
C GLU A 181 10.80 5.30 3.16
N ASN A 182 11.99 4.97 3.66
CA ASN A 182 12.12 3.84 4.60
C ASN A 182 11.37 4.09 5.92
N THR A 183 11.28 5.34 6.38
CA THR A 183 10.48 5.71 7.56
C THR A 183 8.98 5.58 7.26
N GLY A 184 8.52 6.01 6.09
CA GLY A 184 7.15 5.86 5.60
C GLY A 184 6.74 4.38 5.55
N VAL A 185 7.55 3.54 4.92
CA VAL A 185 7.33 2.08 4.88
C VAL A 185 7.18 1.48 6.29
N ALA A 186 8.09 1.81 7.21
CA ALA A 186 8.05 1.31 8.58
C ALA A 186 6.84 1.85 9.36
N ALA A 187 6.41 3.08 9.07
CA ALA A 187 5.24 3.73 9.66
C ALA A 187 3.94 3.06 9.21
N TYR A 188 3.75 2.84 7.92
CA TYR A 188 2.62 2.08 7.38
C TYR A 188 2.58 0.65 7.95
N THR A 189 3.74 -0.02 7.98
CA THR A 189 3.86 -1.37 8.53
C THR A 189 3.44 -1.43 10.00
N GLY A 190 3.86 -0.46 10.82
CA GLY A 190 3.49 -0.39 12.23
C GLY A 190 2.06 0.05 12.50
N ALA A 191 1.47 0.88 11.64
CA ALA A 191 0.12 1.42 11.81
C ALA A 191 -0.97 0.54 11.18
N ALA A 192 -0.64 -0.39 10.28
CA ALA A 192 -1.63 -1.17 9.54
C ALA A 192 -2.66 -1.88 10.44
N ALA A 193 -2.23 -2.42 11.59
CA ALA A 193 -3.13 -3.11 12.52
C ALA A 193 -4.14 -2.18 13.23
N ALA A 194 -3.89 -0.87 13.22
CA ALA A 194 -4.80 0.13 13.75
C ALA A 194 -6.01 0.36 12.83
N ILE A 195 -5.93 0.02 11.54
CA ILE A 195 -7.06 0.13 10.60
C ILE A 195 -8.11 -0.94 10.91
N LYS A 196 -9.36 -0.51 11.07
CA LYS A 196 -10.51 -1.35 11.46
C LYS A 196 -11.41 -1.70 10.30
N GLN A 197 -11.59 -0.83 9.30
CA GLN A 197 -12.44 -1.11 8.15
C GLN A 197 -11.69 -1.82 7.03
N ASN A 198 -12.22 -2.97 6.60
CA ASN A 198 -11.66 -3.71 5.44
C ASN A 198 -11.67 -2.89 4.14
N ALA A 199 -12.64 -2.00 3.99
CA ALA A 199 -12.73 -1.12 2.83
C ALA A 199 -11.52 -0.18 2.70
N VAL A 200 -10.81 0.10 3.81
CA VAL A 200 -9.61 0.95 3.84
C VAL A 200 -8.34 0.12 3.63
N LEU A 201 -8.32 -1.13 4.12
CA LEU A 201 -7.12 -2.00 4.12
C LEU A 201 -6.54 -2.26 2.72
N GLY A 202 -7.39 -2.46 1.70
CA GLY A 202 -6.89 -2.70 0.33
C GLY A 202 -6.14 -1.51 -0.24
N ALA A 203 -6.68 -0.30 -0.07
CA ALA A 203 -6.02 0.94 -0.51
C ALA A 203 -4.77 1.25 0.33
N ALA A 204 -4.83 1.04 1.64
CA ALA A 204 -3.68 1.23 2.53
C ALA A 204 -2.53 0.27 2.20
N ALA A 205 -2.83 -1.00 1.88
CA ALA A 205 -1.83 -1.94 1.40
C ALA A 205 -1.22 -1.47 0.07
N GLY A 206 -2.06 -1.04 -0.88
CA GLY A 206 -1.57 -0.56 -2.18
C GLY A 206 -0.69 0.69 -2.11
N ILE A 207 -0.90 1.58 -1.13
CA ILE A 207 0.00 2.72 -0.85
C ILE A 207 1.29 2.20 -0.23
N GLN A 208 1.18 1.36 0.81
CA GLN A 208 2.34 0.82 1.52
C GLN A 208 3.31 0.04 0.61
N SER A 209 2.82 -0.67 -0.40
CA SER A 209 3.70 -1.30 -1.39
C SER A 209 4.39 -0.29 -2.31
N VAL A 210 3.74 0.82 -2.64
CA VAL A 210 4.33 1.91 -3.44
C VAL A 210 5.45 2.60 -2.66
N GLU A 211 5.24 2.93 -1.38
CA GLU A 211 6.28 3.40 -0.45
C GLU A 211 7.49 2.45 -0.46
N ALA A 212 7.23 1.15 -0.37
CA ALA A 212 8.28 0.14 -0.36
C ALA A 212 9.05 0.07 -1.69
N ARG A 213 8.37 0.30 -2.82
CA ARG A 213 9.01 0.40 -4.14
C ARG A 213 9.88 1.64 -4.26
N HIS A 214 9.42 2.79 -3.78
CA HIS A 214 10.19 4.02 -3.73
C HIS A 214 11.45 3.83 -2.88
N ALA A 215 11.29 3.32 -1.66
CA ALA A 215 12.39 3.04 -0.75
C ALA A 215 13.42 2.06 -1.36
N SER A 216 12.97 1.02 -2.07
CA SER A 216 13.86 0.09 -2.79
C SER A 216 14.71 0.79 -3.85
N PHE A 217 14.08 1.63 -4.68
CA PHE A 217 14.79 2.40 -5.70
C PHE A 217 15.78 3.41 -5.08
N LEU A 218 15.38 4.11 -4.03
CA LEU A 218 16.23 5.09 -3.35
C LEU A 218 17.41 4.43 -2.65
N ASN A 219 17.19 3.30 -1.99
CA ASN A 219 18.26 2.47 -1.44
C ASN A 219 19.25 2.07 -2.54
N LEU A 220 18.75 1.59 -3.69
CA LEU A 220 19.58 1.23 -4.83
C LEU A 220 20.48 2.39 -5.26
N ILE A 221 19.91 3.57 -5.52
CA ILE A 221 20.68 4.72 -6.06
C ILE A 221 21.57 5.41 -5.01
N ASN A 222 21.30 5.21 -3.72
CA ASN A 222 22.17 5.60 -2.63
C ASN A 222 23.30 4.58 -2.36
N GLY A 223 23.33 3.47 -3.09
CA GLY A 223 24.37 2.44 -2.98
C GLY A 223 24.15 1.48 -1.81
N GLU A 224 22.92 1.39 -1.32
CA GLU A 224 22.47 0.45 -0.29
C GLU A 224 21.83 -0.79 -0.92
N VAL A 225 21.52 -1.79 -0.10
CA VAL A 225 20.76 -2.96 -0.55
C VAL A 225 19.29 -2.54 -0.71
N PRO A 226 18.64 -2.76 -1.87
CA PRO A 226 17.27 -2.28 -2.11
C PRO A 226 16.23 -2.85 -1.11
N PHE A 227 16.47 -4.09 -0.66
CA PHE A 227 15.67 -4.85 0.30
C PHE A 227 16.62 -5.40 1.38
N PRO A 228 16.92 -4.61 2.43
CA PRO A 228 17.94 -4.97 3.41
C PRO A 228 17.54 -6.15 4.31
N ASP A 229 16.24 -6.34 4.51
CA ASP A 229 15.67 -7.33 5.42
C ASP A 229 14.63 -8.20 4.70
N GLY A 230 14.49 -9.45 5.13
CA GLY A 230 13.49 -10.38 4.59
C GLY A 230 12.08 -10.14 5.12
N VAL A 231 11.91 -9.38 6.21
CA VAL A 231 10.61 -8.91 6.67
C VAL A 231 10.79 -7.47 7.09
N GLU A 232 9.93 -6.58 6.61
CA GLU A 232 9.99 -5.17 6.97
C GLU A 232 9.60 -4.94 8.43
N GLN A 233 10.36 -4.07 9.09
CA GLN A 233 10.24 -3.86 10.52
C GLN A 233 9.28 -2.71 10.81
N ALA A 234 8.22 -3.01 11.56
CA ALA A 234 7.30 -2.00 12.07
C ALA A 234 8.02 -1.00 13.00
N SER A 235 7.76 0.30 12.80
CA SER A 235 8.12 1.35 13.76
C SER A 235 6.89 1.80 14.54
N THR A 236 7.07 2.19 15.79
CA THR A 236 5.99 2.78 16.59
C THR A 236 5.68 4.20 16.11
N VAL A 237 4.45 4.65 16.35
CA VAL A 237 4.03 6.03 16.05
C VAL A 237 4.96 7.05 16.70
N ASP A 238 5.38 6.82 17.95
CA ASP A 238 6.29 7.72 18.67
C ASP A 238 7.67 7.80 17.99
N GLU A 239 8.25 6.66 17.57
CA GLU A 239 9.53 6.63 16.87
C GLU A 239 9.45 7.35 15.51
N VAL A 240 8.38 7.13 14.77
CA VAL A 240 8.16 7.78 13.47
C VAL A 240 7.97 9.28 13.65
N LEU A 241 7.14 9.73 14.60
CA LEU A 241 6.92 11.14 14.88
C LEU A 241 8.17 11.82 15.45
N GLU A 242 9.03 11.11 16.17
CA GLU A 242 10.34 11.62 16.59
C GLU A 242 11.24 11.92 15.39
N ILE A 243 11.25 11.06 14.36
CA ILE A 243 12.02 11.25 13.12
C ILE A 243 11.39 12.38 12.28
N ALA A 244 10.11 12.26 11.93
CA ALA A 244 9.39 13.22 11.10
C ALA A 244 9.37 14.64 11.74
N GLY A 245 9.23 14.71 13.06
CA GLY A 245 9.19 15.94 13.82
C GLY A 245 10.50 16.76 13.77
N GLN A 246 11.61 16.18 13.32
CA GLN A 246 12.86 16.92 13.13
C GLN A 246 12.78 17.93 11.98
N PHE A 247 11.90 17.70 11.01
CA PHE A 247 11.72 18.53 9.83
C PHE A 247 10.64 19.58 10.02
N VAL A 248 9.72 19.42 10.97
CA VAL A 248 8.57 20.32 11.16
C VAL A 248 8.99 21.62 11.85
N THR A 249 8.69 22.77 11.24
CA THR A 249 9.05 24.11 11.77
C THR A 249 7.85 24.94 12.24
N SER A 250 6.64 24.59 11.80
CA SER A 250 5.38 25.22 12.23
C SER A 250 4.72 24.52 13.41
N GLU A 251 3.79 25.20 14.09
CA GLU A 251 2.84 24.55 15.00
C GLU A 251 1.77 23.81 14.19
N VAL A 252 1.75 22.48 14.25
CA VAL A 252 0.70 21.64 13.66
C VAL A 252 0.05 20.74 14.73
N ALA A 253 -1.16 20.28 14.45
CA ALA A 253 -1.82 19.31 15.31
C ALA A 253 -1.06 17.98 15.24
N SER A 254 -0.61 17.47 16.39
CA SER A 254 -0.09 16.10 16.45
C SER A 254 -1.24 15.11 16.20
N PRO A 255 -1.00 14.03 15.43
CA PRO A 255 -1.95 12.93 15.33
C PRO A 255 -2.32 12.40 16.72
N ALA A 256 -3.55 11.91 16.86
CA ALA A 256 -3.96 11.25 18.10
C ALA A 256 -3.14 9.94 18.29
N PRO A 257 -2.82 9.55 19.53
CA PRO A 257 -2.22 8.24 19.79
C PRO A 257 -3.12 7.10 19.27
N LEU A 258 -2.52 6.09 18.64
CA LEU A 258 -3.25 4.95 18.06
C LEU A 258 -3.49 3.79 19.06
N ASP A 259 -3.12 3.95 20.34
CA ASP A 259 -3.07 2.89 21.37
C ASP A 259 -4.14 3.01 22.48
N GLY A 260 -5.33 3.52 22.14
CA GLY A 260 -6.44 3.65 23.11
C GLY A 260 -6.93 2.31 23.69
N GLU A 261 -7.12 2.23 25.01
CA GLU A 261 -7.61 1.02 25.71
C GLU A 261 -9.07 0.62 25.39
N GLU A 262 -9.79 1.41 24.61
CA GLU A 262 -11.20 1.17 24.19
C GLU A 262 -11.37 1.11 22.66
N GLU A 263 -10.31 0.80 21.92
CA GLU A 263 -10.36 0.70 20.45
C GLU A 263 -11.24 -0.48 19.96
N PRO A 264 -12.07 -0.28 18.91
CA PRO A 264 -12.83 -1.36 18.31
C PRO A 264 -11.90 -2.46 17.75
N THR A 265 -12.34 -3.72 17.82
CA THR A 265 -11.67 -4.81 17.10
C THR A 265 -11.77 -4.59 15.61
N ALA A 266 -10.70 -4.84 14.85
CA ALA A 266 -10.73 -4.76 13.40
C ALA A 266 -11.82 -5.67 12.83
N ASP A 267 -12.51 -5.23 11.78
CA ASP A 267 -13.56 -6.01 11.10
C ASP A 267 -12.96 -6.97 10.05
N ARG A 268 -11.66 -7.30 10.16
CA ARG A 268 -10.98 -8.28 9.31
C ARG A 268 -11.67 -9.63 9.43
N LYS A 269 -12.34 -10.01 8.35
CA LYS A 269 -13.15 -11.23 8.25
C LYS A 269 -12.92 -11.81 6.88
N ALA A 270 -12.57 -13.07 6.85
CA ALA A 270 -12.65 -13.79 5.61
C ALA A 270 -14.12 -13.98 5.21
N ASP A 271 -14.42 -13.80 3.92
CA ASP A 271 -15.69 -14.22 3.36
C ASP A 271 -15.80 -15.77 3.37
N ASP A 272 -17.03 -16.28 3.46
CA ASP A 272 -17.38 -17.69 3.15
C ASP A 272 -16.58 -18.77 3.92
N ASP A 273 -16.47 -18.64 5.25
CA ASP A 273 -15.80 -19.60 6.16
C ASP A 273 -14.27 -19.79 5.94
N THR A 274 -13.61 -18.92 5.17
CA THR A 274 -12.14 -18.96 5.01
C THR A 274 -11.45 -18.66 6.35
N SER A 275 -10.51 -19.50 6.77
CA SER A 275 -9.75 -19.29 8.01
C SER A 275 -8.39 -18.64 7.75
N ASP A 276 -7.77 -18.08 8.79
CA ASP A 276 -6.38 -17.59 8.68
C ASP A 276 -5.43 -18.70 8.20
N VAL A 277 -5.70 -19.96 8.55
CA VAL A 277 -4.94 -21.12 8.05
C VAL A 277 -5.12 -21.31 6.55
N ASP A 278 -6.31 -21.07 6.01
CA ASP A 278 -6.56 -21.16 4.57
C ASP A 278 -5.84 -20.02 3.82
N VAL A 279 -5.88 -18.80 4.36
CA VAL A 279 -5.14 -17.64 3.79
C VAL A 279 -3.63 -17.88 3.85
N LEU A 280 -3.11 -18.42 4.95
CA LEU A 280 -1.69 -18.76 5.09
C LEU A 280 -1.26 -19.87 4.14
N ASN A 281 -2.07 -20.92 3.95
CA ASN A 281 -1.75 -21.96 2.97
C ASN A 281 -1.84 -21.45 1.53
N TYR A 282 -2.73 -20.49 1.26
CA TYR A 282 -2.75 -19.77 -0.01
C TYR A 282 -1.44 -18.99 -0.22
N ALA A 283 -1.01 -18.19 0.75
CA ALA A 283 0.27 -17.47 0.69
C ALA A 283 1.46 -18.44 0.54
N LEU A 284 1.52 -19.49 1.37
CA LEU A 284 2.57 -20.51 1.33
C LEU A 284 2.69 -21.21 -0.04
N THR A 285 1.58 -21.34 -0.77
CA THR A 285 1.61 -21.88 -2.14
C THR A 285 2.41 -20.98 -3.09
N LEU A 286 2.29 -19.65 -2.92
CA LEU A 286 3.03 -18.65 -3.70
C LEU A 286 4.49 -18.60 -3.26
N GLU A 287 4.74 -18.58 -1.95
CA GLU A 287 6.11 -18.60 -1.41
C GLU A 287 6.89 -19.84 -1.87
N HIS A 288 6.24 -21.01 -1.94
CA HIS A 288 6.86 -22.22 -2.50
C HIS A 288 7.22 -22.06 -3.99
N LEU A 289 6.35 -21.41 -4.77
CA LEU A 289 6.58 -21.15 -6.18
C LEU A 289 7.79 -20.21 -6.37
N GLU A 290 7.87 -19.11 -5.61
CA GLU A 290 8.94 -18.12 -5.68
C GLU A 290 10.27 -18.67 -5.15
N ASN A 291 10.27 -19.34 -3.99
CA ASN A 291 11.46 -20.01 -3.46
C ASN A 291 12.01 -21.06 -4.44
N ALA A 292 11.15 -21.91 -5.00
CA ALA A 292 11.58 -22.91 -6.00
C ALA A 292 12.15 -22.23 -7.25
N PHE A 293 11.50 -21.16 -7.73
CA PHE A 293 11.94 -20.38 -8.89
C PHE A 293 13.37 -19.85 -8.71
N TYR A 294 13.66 -19.16 -7.59
CA TYR A 294 15.00 -18.62 -7.34
C TYR A 294 16.03 -19.70 -7.09
N ARG A 295 15.68 -20.74 -6.33
CA ARG A 295 16.55 -21.90 -6.07
C ARG A 295 17.00 -22.55 -7.38
N GLU A 296 16.07 -22.84 -8.28
CA GLU A 296 16.36 -23.45 -9.59
C GLU A 296 17.14 -22.52 -10.53
N GLY A 297 16.77 -21.23 -10.57
CA GLY A 297 17.45 -20.24 -11.40
C GLY A 297 18.92 -20.05 -11.01
N LEU A 298 19.20 -20.00 -9.70
CA LEU A 298 20.55 -19.87 -9.14
C LEU A 298 21.39 -21.15 -9.29
N GLU A 299 20.76 -22.33 -9.38
CA GLU A 299 21.43 -23.58 -9.75
C GLU A 299 21.73 -23.65 -11.26
N THR A 300 20.89 -23.03 -12.08
CA THR A 300 20.95 -23.11 -13.55
C THR A 300 21.96 -22.12 -14.14
N TYR A 301 21.99 -20.89 -13.65
CA TYR A 301 22.81 -19.81 -14.21
C TYR A 301 23.97 -19.41 -13.31
N SER A 302 25.15 -19.30 -13.89
CA SER A 302 26.30 -18.71 -13.21
C SER A 302 26.18 -17.18 -13.06
N ASP A 303 26.95 -16.60 -12.14
CA ASP A 303 27.05 -15.15 -11.95
C ASP A 303 27.39 -14.44 -13.27
N ASP A 304 28.32 -14.98 -14.05
CA ASP A 304 28.70 -14.42 -15.35
C ASP A 304 27.53 -14.43 -16.36
N GLU A 305 26.66 -15.43 -16.30
CA GLU A 305 25.46 -15.50 -17.15
C GLU A 305 24.37 -14.52 -16.70
N LEU A 306 24.12 -14.41 -15.39
CA LEU A 306 23.18 -13.44 -14.82
C LEU A 306 23.63 -12.00 -15.09
N MET A 307 24.88 -11.68 -14.77
CA MET A 307 25.50 -10.39 -15.12
C MET A 307 25.46 -10.15 -16.63
N GLY A 308 25.57 -11.22 -17.43
CA GLY A 308 25.59 -11.24 -18.89
C GLY A 308 24.22 -11.12 -19.56
N ALA A 309 23.11 -11.10 -18.81
CA ALA A 309 21.76 -11.06 -19.35
C ALA A 309 21.57 -9.87 -20.32
N SER A 310 20.98 -10.12 -21.49
CA SER A 310 20.79 -9.09 -22.52
C SER A 310 19.85 -7.97 -22.09
N VAL A 311 18.87 -8.24 -21.22
CA VAL A 311 18.00 -7.21 -20.64
C VAL A 311 18.80 -6.18 -19.84
N LEU A 312 19.94 -6.58 -19.28
CA LEU A 312 20.84 -5.71 -18.53
C LEU A 312 21.83 -4.93 -19.42
N SER A 313 21.69 -4.98 -20.75
CA SER A 313 22.70 -4.44 -21.68
C SER A 313 22.87 -2.92 -21.60
N ASP A 314 21.82 -2.20 -21.18
CA ASP A 314 21.85 -0.75 -20.99
C ASP A 314 22.39 -0.34 -19.60
N TYR A 315 22.62 -1.30 -18.70
CA TYR A 315 23.14 -1.07 -17.36
C TYR A 315 24.67 -1.12 -17.33
N GLY A 316 25.25 -0.22 -16.52
CA GLY A 316 26.68 -0.20 -16.24
C GLY A 316 27.15 -1.39 -15.39
N GLU A 317 28.47 -1.59 -15.31
CA GLU A 317 29.08 -2.69 -14.56
C GLU A 317 28.67 -2.67 -13.08
N GLY A 318 28.49 -1.49 -12.47
CA GLY A 318 28.11 -1.37 -11.06
C GLY A 318 26.77 -2.01 -10.69
N ILE A 319 25.73 -1.84 -11.51
CA ILE A 319 24.44 -2.54 -11.30
C ILE A 319 24.60 -4.02 -11.59
N ARG A 320 25.17 -4.34 -12.77
CA ARG A 320 25.26 -5.71 -13.26
C ARG A 320 26.00 -6.61 -12.27
N SER A 321 27.11 -6.14 -11.69
CA SER A 321 27.91 -6.93 -10.75
C SER A 321 27.18 -7.33 -9.47
N ASN A 322 26.15 -6.57 -9.07
CA ASN A 322 25.39 -6.83 -7.85
C ASN A 322 24.18 -7.73 -8.10
N VAL A 323 23.75 -7.91 -9.36
CA VAL A 323 22.57 -8.72 -9.69
C VAL A 323 22.64 -10.14 -9.12
N PRO A 324 23.73 -10.92 -9.25
CA PRO A 324 23.77 -12.26 -8.69
C PRO A 324 23.57 -12.30 -7.18
N ASP A 325 24.17 -11.35 -6.44
CA ASP A 325 24.04 -11.30 -4.99
C ASP A 325 22.65 -10.82 -4.56
N HIS A 326 22.06 -9.85 -5.25
CA HIS A 326 20.69 -9.43 -5.01
C HIS A 326 19.68 -10.56 -5.27
N ILE A 327 19.82 -11.33 -6.35
CA ILE A 327 18.94 -12.47 -6.63
C ILE A 327 19.10 -13.58 -5.57
N ARG A 328 20.29 -13.79 -5.03
CA ARG A 328 20.50 -14.70 -3.88
C ARG A 328 19.80 -14.20 -2.62
N THR A 329 19.85 -12.89 -2.36
CA THR A 329 19.16 -12.29 -1.22
C THR A 329 17.66 -12.48 -1.35
N VAL A 330 17.06 -12.18 -2.51
CA VAL A 330 15.64 -12.43 -2.77
C VAL A 330 15.30 -13.90 -2.50
N GLY A 331 16.00 -14.84 -3.15
CA GLY A 331 15.75 -16.27 -2.90
C GLY A 331 15.96 -16.73 -1.45
N ALA A 332 16.78 -16.04 -0.67
CA ALA A 332 16.94 -16.30 0.76
C ALA A 332 15.78 -15.72 1.60
N HIS A 333 15.19 -14.60 1.18
CA HIS A 333 13.97 -14.05 1.77
C HIS A 333 12.79 -14.98 1.52
N GLU A 334 12.55 -15.39 0.26
CA GLU A 334 11.48 -16.34 -0.09
C GLU A 334 11.56 -17.65 0.71
N ALA A 335 12.78 -18.19 0.87
CA ALA A 335 12.99 -19.38 1.69
C ALA A 335 12.64 -19.16 3.17
N ALA A 336 12.94 -17.98 3.71
CA ALA A 336 12.60 -17.63 5.09
C ALA A 336 11.09 -17.39 5.27
N HIS A 337 10.41 -16.86 4.26
CA HIS A 337 8.95 -16.71 4.26
C HIS A 337 8.26 -18.07 4.26
N VAL A 338 8.68 -19.01 3.40
CA VAL A 338 8.20 -20.40 3.41
C VAL A 338 8.28 -20.99 4.82
N ASP A 339 9.45 -20.93 5.46
CA ASP A 339 9.66 -21.45 6.81
C ASP A 339 8.74 -20.78 7.83
N ALA A 340 8.64 -19.44 7.80
CA ALA A 340 7.84 -18.66 8.75
C ALA A 340 6.33 -18.92 8.61
N ILE A 341 5.82 -19.01 7.38
CA ILE A 341 4.41 -19.26 7.12
C ILE A 341 4.06 -20.70 7.46
N ALA A 342 4.88 -21.69 7.08
CA ALA A 342 4.67 -23.08 7.43
C ALA A 342 4.63 -23.29 8.95
N ASP A 343 5.59 -22.71 9.69
CA ASP A 343 5.62 -22.74 11.15
C ASP A 343 4.36 -22.09 11.75
N THR A 344 3.87 -21.00 11.15
CA THR A 344 2.66 -20.31 11.62
C THR A 344 1.40 -21.15 11.39
N VAL A 345 1.29 -21.81 10.23
CA VAL A 345 0.19 -22.75 9.93
C VAL A 345 0.15 -23.87 10.97
N GLU A 346 1.29 -24.49 11.29
CA GLU A 346 1.37 -25.54 12.32
C GLU A 346 0.97 -25.02 13.72
N GLN A 347 1.44 -23.83 14.09
CA GLN A 347 1.10 -23.19 15.37
C GLN A 347 -0.40 -22.91 15.53
N LEU A 348 -1.07 -22.59 14.44
CA LEU A 348 -2.53 -22.42 14.40
C LEU A 348 -3.29 -23.76 14.31
N GLY A 349 -2.58 -24.89 14.27
CA GLY A 349 -3.14 -26.24 14.23
C GLY A 349 -3.56 -26.71 12.83
N GLY A 350 -3.12 -26.01 11.79
CA GLY A 350 -3.27 -26.41 10.40
C GLY A 350 -2.18 -27.39 9.95
N THR A 351 -2.31 -27.84 8.71
CA THR A 351 -1.25 -28.58 8.00
C THR A 351 -0.73 -27.67 6.89
N PRO A 352 0.58 -27.34 6.86
CA PRO A 352 1.18 -26.61 5.77
C PRO A 352 0.98 -27.33 4.44
N VAL A 353 0.67 -26.58 3.39
CA VAL A 353 0.67 -27.10 2.02
C VAL A 353 2.10 -27.52 1.64
N GLU A 354 2.24 -28.59 0.86
CA GLU A 354 3.54 -29.05 0.38
C GLU A 354 3.94 -28.31 -0.91
N GLU A 355 5.25 -28.15 -1.13
CA GLU A 355 5.82 -27.61 -2.38
C GLU A 355 5.36 -28.46 -3.59
N ALA A 356 4.91 -27.79 -4.65
CA ALA A 356 4.51 -28.46 -5.90
C ALA A 356 5.70 -28.67 -6.85
N GLU A 357 5.48 -29.39 -7.96
CA GLU A 357 6.44 -29.42 -9.06
C GLU A 357 6.15 -28.29 -10.05
N TYR A 358 7.19 -27.56 -10.48
CA TYR A 358 7.06 -26.38 -11.32
C TYR A 358 7.77 -26.50 -12.69
N ASP A 359 7.26 -25.79 -13.70
CA ASP A 359 7.92 -25.52 -14.97
C ASP A 359 7.79 -24.02 -15.30
N PHE A 360 8.91 -23.30 -15.16
CA PHE A 360 8.96 -21.84 -15.36
C PHE A 360 9.18 -21.42 -16.82
N GLY A 361 9.50 -22.36 -17.71
CA GLY A 361 9.61 -22.11 -19.15
C GLY A 361 10.71 -21.16 -19.64
N TYR A 362 11.54 -20.58 -18.76
CA TYR A 362 12.66 -19.72 -19.17
C TYR A 362 13.80 -20.54 -19.78
N THR A 363 14.49 -19.97 -20.76
CA THR A 363 15.60 -20.63 -21.47
C THR A 363 16.91 -19.87 -21.40
N ASN A 364 16.88 -18.62 -20.91
CA ASN A 364 18.06 -17.77 -20.75
C ASN A 364 17.90 -16.79 -19.57
N PRO A 365 19.00 -16.18 -19.09
CA PRO A 365 18.97 -15.27 -17.95
C PRO A 365 18.02 -14.07 -18.09
N SER A 366 17.78 -13.56 -19.30
CA SER A 366 16.83 -12.44 -19.49
C SER A 366 15.37 -12.89 -19.35
N GLU A 367 15.03 -14.08 -19.84
CA GLU A 367 13.72 -14.68 -19.59
C GLU A 367 13.52 -15.00 -18.10
N PHE A 368 14.55 -15.50 -17.42
CA PHE A 368 14.53 -15.68 -15.96
C PHE A 368 14.21 -14.38 -15.23
N LEU A 369 14.95 -13.29 -15.48
CA LEU A 369 14.67 -11.99 -14.83
C LEU A 369 13.26 -11.45 -15.18
N GLY A 370 12.74 -11.74 -16.37
CA GLY A 370 11.38 -11.36 -16.76
C GLY A 370 10.28 -12.16 -16.05
N VAL A 371 10.50 -13.45 -15.81
CA VAL A 371 9.60 -14.28 -14.99
C VAL A 371 9.68 -13.83 -13.52
N ALA A 372 10.88 -13.58 -13.00
CA ALA A 372 11.10 -13.07 -11.64
C ALA A 372 10.28 -11.81 -11.39
N ARG A 373 10.40 -10.80 -12.27
CA ARG A 373 9.56 -9.59 -12.25
C ARG A 373 8.07 -9.92 -12.17
N SER A 374 7.62 -10.88 -12.97
CA SER A 374 6.19 -11.22 -13.03
C SER A 374 5.69 -11.86 -11.74
N LEU A 375 6.50 -12.74 -11.13
CA LEU A 375 6.17 -13.40 -9.87
C LEU A 375 6.06 -12.39 -8.73
N GLU A 376 7.08 -11.57 -8.46
CA GLU A 376 7.03 -10.60 -7.35
C GLU A 376 5.86 -9.61 -7.49
N ASN A 377 5.57 -9.14 -8.71
CA ASN A 377 4.42 -8.24 -8.91
C ASN A 377 3.06 -8.96 -8.73
N VAL A 378 3.02 -10.29 -8.84
CA VAL A 378 1.86 -11.10 -8.47
C VAL A 378 1.83 -11.26 -6.95
N GLY A 379 2.95 -11.58 -6.30
CA GLY A 379 3.11 -11.64 -4.85
C GLY A 379 2.58 -10.38 -4.15
N VAL A 380 3.06 -9.20 -4.55
CA VAL A 380 2.58 -7.89 -4.04
C VAL A 380 1.04 -7.79 -4.09
N SER A 381 0.46 -8.02 -5.26
CA SER A 381 -0.99 -7.89 -5.42
C SER A 381 -1.80 -8.97 -4.67
N ALA A 382 -1.20 -10.15 -4.44
CA ALA A 382 -1.82 -11.26 -3.73
C ALA A 382 -1.92 -10.94 -2.23
N TYR A 383 -0.81 -10.48 -1.63
CA TYR A 383 -0.79 -10.01 -0.24
C TYR A 383 -1.75 -8.84 -0.02
N ALA A 384 -1.70 -7.81 -0.88
CA ALA A 384 -2.65 -6.69 -0.80
C ALA A 384 -4.11 -7.15 -0.90
N GLY A 385 -4.40 -8.12 -1.77
CA GLY A 385 -5.73 -8.69 -1.93
C GLY A 385 -6.26 -9.46 -0.72
N GLN A 386 -5.39 -9.93 0.16
CA GLN A 386 -5.75 -10.65 1.38
C GLN A 386 -5.68 -9.79 2.66
N ALA A 387 -5.27 -8.52 2.57
CA ALA A 387 -5.15 -7.65 3.75
C ALA A 387 -6.44 -7.61 4.60
N GLY A 388 -7.62 -7.61 3.96
CA GLY A 388 -8.92 -7.59 4.63
C GLY A 388 -9.40 -8.94 5.22
N THR A 389 -8.73 -10.05 4.92
CA THR A 389 -9.21 -11.41 5.25
C THR A 389 -8.48 -12.06 6.43
N VAL A 390 -7.35 -11.51 6.87
CA VAL A 390 -6.53 -12.04 7.98
C VAL A 390 -7.03 -11.52 9.34
N ALA A 391 -7.71 -12.38 10.10
CA ALA A 391 -8.35 -12.01 11.37
C ALA A 391 -7.35 -11.89 12.53
N ASN A 392 -6.33 -12.76 12.59
CA ASN A 392 -5.33 -12.74 13.65
C ASN A 392 -4.33 -11.58 13.47
N ASP A 393 -4.29 -10.66 14.44
CA ASP A 393 -3.44 -9.46 14.41
C ASP A 393 -1.94 -9.76 14.31
N ALA A 394 -1.45 -10.84 14.94
CA ALA A 394 -0.04 -11.22 14.85
C ALA A 394 0.31 -11.75 13.45
N VAL A 395 -0.61 -12.50 12.85
CA VAL A 395 -0.46 -12.99 11.47
C VAL A 395 -0.53 -11.81 10.49
N PHE A 396 -1.51 -10.92 10.68
CA PHE A 396 -1.67 -9.73 9.86
C PHE A 396 -0.43 -8.83 9.92
N GLY A 397 0.10 -8.54 11.11
CA GLY A 397 1.31 -7.73 11.26
C GLY A 397 2.53 -8.32 10.54
N ALA A 398 2.71 -9.64 10.62
CA ALA A 398 3.78 -10.32 9.88
C ALA A 398 3.57 -10.25 8.35
N ALA A 399 2.33 -10.47 7.88
CA ALA A 399 2.00 -10.42 6.46
C ALA A 399 2.21 -9.02 5.85
N VAL A 400 1.94 -7.94 6.58
CA VAL A 400 2.22 -6.56 6.13
C VAL A 400 3.73 -6.34 5.96
N GLY A 401 4.55 -6.89 6.86
CA GLY A 401 6.01 -6.81 6.75
C GLY A 401 6.57 -7.59 5.56
N ILE A 402 6.00 -8.76 5.24
CA ILE A 402 6.36 -9.54 4.05
C ILE A 402 5.94 -8.78 2.79
N HIS A 403 4.70 -8.30 2.73
CA HIS A 403 4.17 -7.52 1.61
C HIS A 403 5.04 -6.32 1.23
N ALA A 404 5.61 -5.62 2.22
CA ALA A 404 6.58 -4.55 1.99
C ALA A 404 7.82 -5.05 1.23
N VAL A 405 8.37 -6.19 1.64
CA VAL A 405 9.60 -6.76 1.07
C VAL A 405 9.33 -7.28 -0.34
N GLU A 406 8.19 -7.93 -0.59
CA GLU A 406 7.71 -8.28 -1.94
C GLU A 406 7.71 -7.06 -2.87
N ALA A 407 7.24 -5.93 -2.37
CA ALA A 407 7.18 -4.70 -3.15
C ALA A 407 8.58 -4.12 -3.42
N ARG A 408 9.53 -4.25 -2.48
CA ARG A 408 10.93 -3.89 -2.69
C ARG A 408 11.60 -4.79 -3.73
N HIS A 409 11.37 -6.10 -3.69
CA HIS A 409 11.85 -7.05 -4.70
C HIS A 409 11.27 -6.70 -6.08
N ALA A 410 9.96 -6.48 -6.15
CA ALA A 410 9.26 -6.12 -7.38
C ALA A 410 9.81 -4.82 -8.00
N ALA A 411 10.12 -3.79 -7.20
CA ALA A 411 10.76 -2.56 -7.69
C ALA A 411 12.12 -2.83 -8.32
N PHE A 412 12.97 -3.60 -7.64
CA PHE A 412 14.30 -3.94 -8.16
C PHE A 412 14.21 -4.74 -9.46
N LEU A 413 13.32 -5.73 -9.54
CA LEU A 413 13.15 -6.54 -10.75
C LEU A 413 12.47 -5.79 -11.88
N ASN A 414 11.56 -4.85 -11.58
CA ASN A 414 11.03 -3.91 -12.58
C ASN A 414 12.19 -3.10 -13.19
N GLU A 415 13.04 -2.52 -12.34
CA GLU A 415 14.21 -1.77 -12.79
C GLU A 415 15.12 -2.63 -13.67
N LEU A 416 15.51 -3.84 -13.24
CA LEU A 416 16.35 -4.73 -14.05
C LEU A 416 15.74 -5.10 -15.41
N ASN A 417 14.42 -4.98 -15.56
CA ASN A 417 13.69 -5.25 -16.79
C ASN A 417 13.34 -4.00 -17.61
N VAL A 418 13.96 -2.85 -17.30
CA VAL A 418 13.77 -1.57 -18.02
C VAL A 418 12.31 -1.09 -17.94
N GLU A 419 11.70 -1.29 -16.78
CA GLU A 419 10.33 -0.91 -16.46
C GLU A 419 10.34 -0.02 -15.22
N SER A 420 9.31 0.83 -15.07
CA SER A 420 9.23 1.70 -13.88
C SER A 420 9.27 0.85 -12.60
N PRO A 421 10.15 1.15 -11.63
CA PRO A 421 10.18 0.43 -10.34
C PRO A 421 8.83 0.49 -9.61
N PHE A 422 8.13 1.62 -9.76
CA PHE A 422 6.83 1.94 -9.20
C PHE A 422 5.90 2.39 -10.35
N PRO A 423 5.13 1.46 -10.96
CA PRO A 423 4.34 1.75 -12.16
C PRO A 423 3.01 2.49 -11.88
N ALA A 424 2.60 2.59 -10.62
CA ALA A 424 1.36 3.23 -10.20
C ALA A 424 1.53 3.88 -8.82
N ALA A 425 0.72 4.91 -8.55
CA ALA A 425 0.64 5.57 -7.24
C ALA A 425 -0.10 4.72 -6.18
N VAL A 426 -0.86 3.72 -6.58
CA VAL A 426 -1.46 2.75 -5.65
C VAL A 426 -1.44 1.42 -6.37
N ASP A 427 -0.80 0.41 -5.79
CA ASP A 427 -0.86 -0.94 -6.37
C ASP A 427 -2.26 -1.53 -6.19
N GLU A 428 -2.75 -2.16 -7.25
CA GLU A 428 -4.08 -2.75 -7.26
C GLU A 428 -4.05 -4.19 -6.71
N PRO A 429 -4.93 -4.53 -5.75
CA PRO A 429 -5.02 -5.89 -5.24
C PRO A 429 -5.58 -6.85 -6.30
N ARG A 430 -5.19 -8.13 -6.22
CA ARG A 430 -5.80 -9.22 -7.00
C ARG A 430 -6.60 -10.14 -6.08
N THR A 431 -7.68 -10.70 -6.63
CA THR A 431 -8.43 -11.77 -5.94
C THR A 431 -7.63 -13.07 -5.92
N MET A 432 -7.91 -13.96 -4.96
CA MET A 432 -7.27 -15.29 -4.91
C MET A 432 -7.42 -16.03 -6.24
N ASP A 433 -8.60 -16.00 -6.86
CA ASP A 433 -8.87 -16.64 -8.15
C ASP A 433 -7.97 -16.12 -9.27
N GLU A 434 -7.81 -14.80 -9.38
CA GLU A 434 -6.91 -14.19 -10.39
C GLU A 434 -5.46 -14.58 -10.17
N VAL A 435 -5.01 -14.65 -8.91
CA VAL A 435 -3.64 -15.05 -8.57
C VAL A 435 -3.43 -16.53 -8.86
N VAL A 436 -4.36 -17.40 -8.48
CA VAL A 436 -4.32 -18.85 -8.76
C VAL A 436 -4.32 -19.12 -10.26
N ASP A 437 -5.10 -18.38 -11.05
CA ASP A 437 -5.12 -18.47 -12.50
C ASP A 437 -3.76 -18.13 -13.14
N ILE A 438 -2.96 -17.26 -12.49
CA ILE A 438 -1.60 -16.94 -12.93
C ILE A 438 -0.61 -18.01 -12.45
N ALA A 439 -0.59 -18.29 -11.14
CA ALA A 439 0.35 -19.23 -10.52
C ALA A 439 0.22 -20.66 -11.08
N SER A 440 -1.01 -21.11 -11.38
CA SER A 440 -1.29 -22.45 -11.92
C SER A 440 -0.68 -22.70 -13.30
N GLN A 441 -0.24 -21.67 -14.01
CA GLN A 441 0.45 -21.81 -15.29
C GLN A 441 1.84 -22.43 -15.14
N PHE A 442 2.43 -22.35 -13.93
CA PHE A 442 3.74 -22.89 -13.62
C PHE A 442 3.68 -24.27 -12.96
N ILE A 443 2.52 -24.72 -12.46
CA ILE A 443 2.39 -25.97 -11.69
C ILE A 443 2.20 -27.15 -12.66
N VAL A 444 3.07 -28.17 -12.59
CA VAL A 444 2.99 -29.37 -13.45
C VAL A 444 2.40 -30.59 -12.75
N GLU A 445 2.66 -30.78 -11.44
CA GLU A 445 2.04 -31.81 -10.58
C GLU A 445 1.82 -31.25 -9.16
N GLN A 446 0.73 -31.69 -8.50
CA GLN A 446 0.33 -31.31 -7.12
C GLN A 446 0.42 -32.49 -6.17
#